data_AF-W1PCD2-F1
#
_entry.id   AF-W1PCD2-F1
#
_cell.length_a   1.000
_cell.length_b   1.000
_cell.length_c   1.000
_cell.angle_alpha   90.00
_cell.angle_beta   90.00
_cell.angle_gamma   90.00
#
_symmetry.space_group_name_H-M   'P 1'
#
loop_
_entity.id
_entity.type
_entity.pdbx_description
1 polymer ?
#
loop_
_entity_poly.entity_id
_entity_poly.type
_entity_poly.pdbx_seq_one_letter_code
_entity_poly.pdbx_strand_id
1 'polypeptide(L)'
;MAFSLSSAPALSSSSHAAFLMPRLSLLRRLSVPRHGRRLFAVAQQQQEQEQWSVAKLARICPAAESIFHLTMDISDAPSLGTSYTMPGQYLQARAASEPSPSVFLSIASPPALAAKEGVLEFLVKSVEGSAAGVLCAMREGEEVELSPVMGRGFNIPEIEPTPEFPSVFIFATGTGISPIRSLIESGFDADKRPDVRLYYGARNLQRMAYQDRFKHWESSGIKIIPVLSRPDDSWKGERGYVQAAFARAKQISDPFETGAVLCGHKQMTEIRTNLPFTVDVGHLSTVHRLFAVHVGHLSTVHRLFAVHVGHLSTVYRLFTVHNGHLYRPAC
;
A
#
# COMPACT_ATOMS: atom_id res chain seq x y z
N MET A 1 -74.74 -16.70 43.02
CA MET A 1 -74.84 -16.39 41.57
C MET A 1 -73.79 -17.28 40.88
N ALA A 2 -74.11 -18.51 40.46
CA ALA A 2 -74.82 -18.87 39.21
C ALA A 2 -73.99 -18.46 37.97
N PHE A 3 -73.47 -19.29 37.04
CA PHE A 3 -73.47 -20.73 36.68
C PHE A 3 -72.17 -20.97 35.85
N SER A 4 -71.39 -22.07 35.97
CA SER A 4 -71.53 -23.41 35.31
C SER A 4 -71.30 -23.35 33.77
N LEU A 5 -70.60 -24.23 33.03
CA LEU A 5 -70.28 -25.69 33.07
C LEU A 5 -69.18 -25.96 31.99
N SER A 6 -68.18 -26.82 32.21
CA SER A 6 -68.10 -28.26 31.76
C SER A 6 -67.69 -28.43 30.27
N SER A 7 -66.91 -29.41 29.79
CA SER A 7 -66.25 -30.63 30.30
C SER A 7 -65.32 -31.18 29.19
N ALA A 8 -64.24 -31.89 29.57
CA ALA A 8 -63.40 -32.77 28.71
C ALA A 8 -64.10 -34.16 28.48
N PRO A 9 -63.47 -35.29 28.06
CA PRO A 9 -62.11 -35.59 27.53
C PRO A 9 -62.03 -36.70 26.41
N ALA A 10 -60.78 -37.06 25.99
CA ALA A 10 -60.19 -38.38 25.61
C ALA A 10 -60.79 -39.24 24.45
N LEU A 11 -60.05 -39.94 23.56
CA LEU A 11 -59.24 -41.19 23.68
C LEU A 11 -58.75 -41.55 22.23
N SER A 12 -57.47 -41.81 21.93
CA SER A 12 -56.71 -43.08 21.88
C SER A 12 -56.87 -44.02 20.66
N SER A 13 -55.71 -44.57 20.22
CA SER A 13 -55.47 -45.84 19.48
C SER A 13 -55.87 -45.91 17.99
N SER A 14 -55.25 -46.64 17.06
CA SER A 14 -54.02 -47.44 16.93
C SER A 14 -53.97 -47.94 15.47
N SER A 15 -52.76 -48.17 14.93
CA SER A 15 -52.37 -49.20 13.94
C SER A 15 -53.30 -49.57 12.76
N HIS A 16 -52.79 -49.48 11.51
CA HIS A 16 -52.64 -50.66 10.64
C HIS A 16 -51.87 -50.38 9.34
N ALA A 17 -51.24 -51.44 8.89
CA ALA A 17 -50.34 -51.56 7.75
C ALA A 17 -51.08 -51.61 6.40
N ALA A 18 -50.27 -51.52 5.34
CA ALA A 18 -50.23 -52.41 4.19
C ALA A 18 -50.72 -51.87 2.83
N PHE A 19 -49.79 -51.94 1.85
CA PHE A 19 -49.97 -52.42 0.46
C PHE A 19 -50.89 -51.54 -0.45
N LEU A 20 -50.64 -51.19 -1.72
CA LEU A 20 -49.81 -51.67 -2.84
C LEU A 20 -49.82 -50.57 -3.93
N MET A 21 -48.75 -50.50 -4.72
CA MET A 21 -48.69 -49.80 -6.01
C MET A 21 -49.44 -50.57 -7.13
N PRO A 22 -49.77 -49.91 -8.27
CA PRO A 22 -48.98 -50.09 -9.51
C PRO A 22 -48.73 -48.76 -10.27
N ARG A 23 -47.51 -48.45 -10.78
CA ARG A 23 -46.91 -48.80 -12.11
C ARG A 23 -47.80 -48.38 -13.30
N LEU A 24 -47.40 -47.70 -14.39
CA LEU A 24 -46.14 -47.31 -15.08
C LEU A 24 -46.55 -46.18 -16.08
N SER A 25 -45.71 -45.23 -16.51
CA SER A 25 -44.77 -45.47 -17.63
C SER A 25 -44.00 -44.20 -18.06
N LEU A 26 -42.73 -44.44 -18.38
CA LEU A 26 -41.81 -43.80 -19.35
C LEU A 26 -41.78 -42.27 -19.50
N LEU A 27 -40.61 -41.68 -19.21
CA LEU A 27 -39.77 -41.05 -20.25
C LEU A 27 -38.28 -41.11 -19.87
N ARG A 28 -37.46 -41.14 -20.92
CA ARG A 28 -36.06 -41.56 -21.04
C ARG A 28 -35.09 -40.42 -20.71
N ARG A 29 -33.95 -40.80 -20.09
CA ARG A 29 -32.54 -40.28 -20.23
C ARG A 29 -32.34 -38.76 -20.05
N LEU A 30 -31.38 -38.32 -19.24
CA LEU A 30 -29.94 -38.31 -19.60
C LEU A 30 -29.05 -38.35 -18.36
N SER A 31 -28.07 -39.24 -18.39
CA SER A 31 -26.97 -39.33 -17.43
C SER A 31 -25.96 -38.20 -17.69
N VAL A 32 -25.69 -37.38 -16.69
CA VAL A 32 -24.61 -36.38 -16.73
C VAL A 32 -23.35 -37.00 -16.08
N PRO A 33 -22.17 -36.95 -16.71
CA PRO A 33 -20.98 -37.65 -16.21
C PRO A 33 -20.43 -36.98 -14.94
N ARG A 34 -20.08 -37.81 -13.94
CA ARG A 34 -19.22 -37.42 -12.81
C ARG A 34 -17.78 -37.22 -13.32
N HIS A 35 -17.44 -35.99 -13.69
CA HIS A 35 -16.06 -35.56 -13.89
C HIS A 35 -15.82 -34.28 -13.08
N GLY A 36 -15.16 -34.44 -11.92
CA GLY A 36 -14.90 -33.32 -11.01
C GLY A 36 -14.01 -33.69 -9.83
N ARG A 37 -13.03 -34.59 -10.03
CA ARG A 37 -11.99 -34.93 -9.03
C ARG A 37 -10.62 -34.32 -9.36
N ARG A 38 -10.59 -33.19 -10.07
CA ARG A 38 -9.34 -32.48 -10.45
C ARG A 38 -9.21 -31.04 -9.93
N LEU A 39 -10.11 -30.57 -9.05
CA LEU A 39 -10.06 -29.19 -8.53
C LEU A 39 -9.37 -29.04 -7.17
N PHE A 40 -8.86 -30.13 -6.57
CA PHE A 40 -8.13 -30.05 -5.30
C PHE A 40 -6.59 -29.97 -5.47
N ALA A 41 -6.08 -30.03 -6.69
CA ALA A 41 -4.63 -29.95 -6.96
C ALA A 41 -4.15 -28.56 -7.41
N VAL A 42 -5.05 -27.59 -7.62
CA VAL A 42 -4.70 -26.22 -8.07
C VAL A 42 -4.62 -25.23 -6.89
N ALA A 43 -5.14 -25.60 -5.71
CA ALA A 43 -5.00 -24.81 -4.49
C ALA A 43 -3.62 -24.94 -3.82
N GLN A 44 -2.75 -25.83 -4.31
CA GLN A 44 -1.38 -26.02 -3.80
C GLN A 44 -0.33 -25.16 -4.50
N GLN A 45 -0.72 -24.26 -5.43
CA GLN A 45 0.24 -23.53 -6.26
C GLN A 45 0.34 -22.01 -5.98
N GLN A 46 -0.25 -21.50 -4.90
CA GLN A 46 -0.06 -20.10 -4.44
C GLN A 46 -0.02 -19.99 -2.90
N GLN A 47 0.66 -20.92 -2.26
CA GLN A 47 1.44 -20.61 -1.07
C GLN A 47 2.90 -20.69 -1.50
N GLU A 48 3.39 -19.66 -2.18
CA GLU A 48 4.80 -19.33 -1.98
C GLU A 48 4.92 -19.13 -0.46
N GLN A 49 5.51 -20.12 0.23
CA GLN A 49 5.94 -19.93 1.60
C GLN A 49 6.66 -18.58 1.61
N GLU A 50 6.21 -17.66 2.46
CA GLU A 50 6.97 -16.46 2.82
C GLU A 50 8.32 -16.94 3.37
N GLN A 51 9.26 -17.23 2.48
CA GLN A 51 10.56 -17.70 2.85
C GLN A 51 11.35 -16.45 3.19
N TRP A 52 11.32 -16.14 4.48
CA TRP A 52 12.14 -15.10 5.06
C TRP A 52 13.60 -15.43 4.76
N SER A 53 14.32 -14.43 4.25
CA SER A 53 15.75 -14.50 4.01
C SER A 53 16.48 -13.86 5.18
N VAL A 54 17.55 -14.50 5.65
CA VAL A 54 18.39 -13.93 6.72
C VAL A 54 19.38 -12.97 6.09
N ALA A 55 19.44 -11.76 6.62
CA ALA A 55 20.40 -10.72 6.28
C ALA A 55 21.13 -10.27 7.55
N LYS A 56 22.27 -9.59 7.41
CA LYS A 56 23.01 -9.04 8.56
C LYS A 56 22.83 -7.54 8.63
N LEU A 57 22.63 -7.01 9.83
CA LEU A 57 22.67 -5.57 10.06
C LEU A 57 24.13 -5.10 9.91
N ALA A 58 24.51 -4.64 8.73
CA ALA A 58 25.87 -4.21 8.43
C ALA A 58 26.22 -2.88 9.10
N ARG A 59 25.24 -1.97 9.19
CA ARG A 59 25.45 -0.67 9.81
C ARG A 59 24.17 -0.13 10.44
N ILE A 60 24.30 0.51 11.58
CA ILE A 60 23.23 1.31 12.19
C ILE A 60 23.77 2.65 12.69
N CYS A 61 23.17 3.75 12.26
CA CYS A 61 23.57 5.08 12.72
C CYS A 61 22.37 6.04 12.88
N PRO A 62 22.43 7.02 13.79
CA PRO A 62 21.41 8.06 13.88
C PRO A 62 21.36 8.87 12.57
N ALA A 63 20.16 8.98 11.99
CA ALA A 63 19.90 9.81 10.81
C ALA A 63 19.18 11.12 11.17
N ALA A 64 18.40 11.09 12.25
CA ALA A 64 17.76 12.24 12.88
C ALA A 64 17.34 11.85 14.32
N GLU A 65 16.77 12.77 15.09
CA GLU A 65 16.24 12.48 16.43
C GLU A 65 15.18 11.35 16.37
N SER A 66 15.46 10.24 17.06
CA SER A 66 14.65 9.01 17.06
C SER A 66 14.51 8.32 15.69
N ILE A 67 15.34 8.64 14.70
CA ILE A 67 15.33 8.04 13.37
C ILE A 67 16.73 7.51 13.06
N PHE A 68 16.81 6.26 12.64
CA PHE A 68 18.06 5.55 12.37
C PHE A 68 18.14 5.17 10.90
N HIS A 69 19.34 5.25 10.35
CA HIS A 69 19.69 4.64 9.06
C HIS A 69 20.26 3.26 9.34
N LEU A 70 19.62 2.25 8.76
CA LEU A 70 20.01 0.85 8.86
C LEU A 70 20.45 0.38 7.48
N THR A 71 21.60 -0.29 7.41
CA THR A 71 22.09 -0.95 6.20
C THR A 71 22.09 -2.46 6.44
N MET A 72 21.35 -3.19 5.62
CA MET A 72 21.30 -4.65 5.64
C MET A 72 22.20 -5.20 4.54
N ASP A 73 23.14 -6.06 4.91
CA ASP A 73 23.92 -6.86 3.97
C ASP A 73 23.08 -8.07 3.56
N ILE A 74 22.79 -8.14 2.26
CA ILE A 74 21.97 -9.17 1.62
C ILE A 74 22.81 -10.07 0.70
N SER A 75 24.14 -10.10 0.86
CA SER A 75 25.03 -10.95 0.06
C SER A 75 24.69 -12.43 0.17
N ASP A 76 24.23 -12.88 1.35
CA ASP A 76 23.74 -14.25 1.59
C ASP A 76 22.27 -14.46 1.17
N ALA A 77 21.61 -13.40 0.66
CA ALA A 77 20.21 -13.38 0.21
C ALA A 77 20.04 -12.69 -1.15
N PRO A 78 20.73 -13.15 -2.22
CA PRO A 78 20.79 -12.46 -3.52
C PRO A 78 19.43 -12.34 -4.23
N SER A 79 18.44 -13.15 -3.86
CA SER A 79 17.06 -13.05 -4.35
C SER A 79 16.41 -11.72 -3.95
N LEU A 80 16.75 -11.14 -2.80
CA LEU A 80 16.27 -9.82 -2.39
C LEU A 80 16.79 -8.73 -3.33
N GLY A 81 18.08 -8.79 -3.69
CA GLY A 81 18.67 -7.84 -4.64
C GLY A 81 18.08 -7.98 -6.05
N THR A 82 17.83 -9.21 -6.48
CA THR A 82 17.24 -9.49 -7.82
C THR A 82 15.76 -9.09 -7.90
N SER A 83 15.01 -9.21 -6.81
CA SER A 83 13.58 -8.84 -6.76
C SER A 83 13.35 -7.34 -6.50
N TYR A 84 14.34 -6.63 -5.97
CA TYR A 84 14.31 -5.18 -5.84
C TYR A 84 14.67 -4.50 -7.14
N THR A 85 13.67 -4.20 -7.96
CA THR A 85 13.85 -3.68 -9.33
C THR A 85 13.38 -2.25 -9.50
N MET A 86 12.52 -1.74 -8.60
CA MET A 86 11.93 -0.40 -8.72
C MET A 86 12.02 0.37 -7.40
N PRO A 87 12.35 1.67 -7.43
CA PRO A 87 12.30 2.50 -6.24
C PRO A 87 10.88 2.52 -5.65
N GLY A 88 10.75 2.69 -4.34
CA GLY A 88 9.44 2.67 -3.67
C GLY A 88 8.91 1.28 -3.30
N GLN A 89 9.63 0.20 -3.66
CA GLN A 89 9.36 -1.12 -3.11
C GLN A 89 9.73 -1.19 -1.61
N TYR A 90 9.15 -2.18 -0.93
CA TYR A 90 9.24 -2.34 0.51
C TYR A 90 9.25 -3.82 0.89
N LEU A 91 9.65 -4.12 2.12
CA LEU A 91 9.64 -5.48 2.66
C LEU A 91 9.22 -5.47 4.13
N GLN A 92 8.95 -6.63 4.71
CA GLN A 92 8.88 -6.80 6.16
C GLN A 92 10.24 -7.19 6.71
N ALA A 93 10.59 -6.65 7.87
CA ALA A 93 11.79 -7.00 8.62
C ALA A 93 11.44 -7.35 10.06
N ARG A 94 12.16 -8.30 10.65
CA ARG A 94 12.11 -8.61 12.09
C ARG A 94 13.48 -9.09 12.56
N ALA A 95 13.77 -8.90 13.85
CA ALA A 95 14.96 -9.50 14.44
C ALA A 95 14.89 -11.03 14.33
N ALA A 96 16.00 -11.69 13.99
CA ALA A 96 16.04 -13.15 13.90
C ALA A 96 16.06 -13.84 15.27
N SER A 97 16.50 -13.13 16.31
CA SER A 97 16.50 -13.61 17.70
C SER A 97 15.11 -13.48 18.34
N GLU A 98 14.61 -14.56 18.92
CA GLU A 98 13.29 -14.67 19.58
C GLU A 98 12.08 -14.42 18.64
N PRO A 99 10.86 -14.84 19.01
CA PRO A 99 9.66 -14.47 18.28
C PRO A 99 9.45 -12.95 18.27
N SER A 100 9.97 -12.27 17.26
CA SER A 100 9.83 -10.82 17.08
C SER A 100 8.65 -10.50 16.15
N PRO A 101 7.82 -9.50 16.46
CA PRO A 101 6.90 -8.94 15.47
C PRO A 101 7.69 -8.37 14.28
N SER A 102 7.10 -8.42 13.10
CA SER A 102 7.65 -7.77 11.90
C SER A 102 7.15 -6.34 11.77
N VAL A 103 7.94 -5.53 11.07
CA VAL A 103 7.57 -4.18 10.62
C VAL A 103 7.85 -4.06 9.13
N PHE A 104 6.98 -3.34 8.43
CA PHE A 104 7.24 -3.03 7.03
C PHE A 104 8.14 -1.81 6.91
N LEU A 105 9.15 -1.92 6.05
CA LEU A 105 10.14 -0.89 5.79
C LEU A 105 10.22 -0.64 4.29
N SER A 106 10.05 0.63 3.89
CA SER A 106 10.35 1.06 2.53
C SER A 106 11.86 1.10 2.33
N ILE A 107 12.33 0.52 1.23
CA ILE A 107 13.74 0.53 0.88
C ILE A 107 14.12 1.97 0.47
N ALA A 108 15.13 2.52 1.14
CA ALA A 108 15.56 3.91 0.99
C ALA A 108 16.68 4.08 -0.04
N SER A 109 17.51 3.06 -0.27
CA SER A 109 18.54 3.04 -1.32
C SER A 109 17.93 2.73 -2.69
N PRO A 110 18.50 3.22 -3.81
CA PRO A 110 18.05 2.85 -5.14
C PRO A 110 18.32 1.36 -5.47
N PRO A 111 17.56 0.72 -6.37
CA PRO A 111 17.81 -0.66 -6.83
C PRO A 111 19.25 -0.93 -7.28
N ALA A 112 19.87 0.03 -7.96
CA ALA A 112 21.24 -0.07 -8.44
C ALA A 112 22.27 -0.28 -7.31
N LEU A 113 22.02 0.25 -6.11
CA LEU A 113 22.91 0.03 -4.96
C LEU A 113 22.86 -1.42 -4.49
N ALA A 114 21.66 -2.02 -4.45
CA ALA A 114 21.49 -3.42 -4.08
C ALA A 114 22.20 -4.35 -5.07
N ALA A 115 22.05 -4.09 -6.37
CA ALA A 115 22.72 -4.87 -7.41
C ALA A 115 24.25 -4.74 -7.40
N LYS A 116 24.78 -3.56 -7.04
CA LYS A 116 26.22 -3.27 -7.06
C LYS A 116 26.93 -3.71 -5.79
N GLU A 117 26.35 -3.40 -4.63
CA GLU A 117 27.01 -3.51 -3.33
C GLU A 117 26.41 -4.61 -2.45
N GLY A 118 25.32 -5.26 -2.87
CA GLY A 118 24.68 -6.32 -2.08
C GLY A 118 24.05 -5.81 -0.78
N VAL A 119 23.60 -4.55 -0.74
CA VAL A 119 23.00 -3.95 0.47
C VAL A 119 21.64 -3.31 0.20
N LEU A 120 20.78 -3.33 1.23
CA LEU A 120 19.54 -2.54 1.29
C LEU A 120 19.62 -1.53 2.43
N GLU A 121 19.31 -0.27 2.16
CA GLU A 121 19.28 0.77 3.18
C GLU A 121 17.85 1.13 3.57
N PHE A 122 17.63 1.43 4.84
CA PHE A 122 16.34 1.79 5.41
C PHE A 122 16.46 3.00 6.33
N LEU A 123 15.39 3.80 6.39
CA LEU A 123 15.24 4.85 7.39
C LEU A 123 14.12 4.46 8.35
N VAL A 124 14.48 4.16 9.60
CA VAL A 124 13.57 3.55 10.58
C VAL A 124 13.40 4.50 11.75
N LYS A 125 12.15 4.88 12.03
CA LYS A 125 11.82 5.64 13.24
C LYS A 125 11.70 4.67 14.41
N SER A 126 12.50 4.87 15.44
CA SER A 126 12.39 4.11 16.68
C SER A 126 11.09 4.47 17.40
N VAL A 127 10.33 3.43 17.77
CA VAL A 127 9.14 3.51 18.61
C VAL A 127 9.28 2.45 19.68
N GLU A 128 9.33 2.87 20.93
CA GLU A 128 9.49 2.00 22.09
C GLU A 128 8.41 0.90 22.10
N GLY A 129 8.81 -0.33 22.43
CA GLY A 129 7.91 -1.49 22.46
C GLY A 129 7.41 -1.99 21.10
N SER A 130 7.92 -1.45 19.98
CA SER A 130 7.56 -1.89 18.62
C SER A 130 8.67 -2.69 17.95
N ALA A 131 8.33 -3.47 16.91
CA ALA A 131 9.30 -4.12 16.03
C ALA A 131 10.36 -3.16 15.47
N ALA A 132 9.96 -1.93 15.08
CA ALA A 132 10.90 -0.90 14.64
C ALA A 132 11.84 -0.44 15.75
N GLY A 133 11.35 -0.36 16.99
CA GLY A 133 12.17 -0.05 18.16
C GLY A 133 13.21 -1.15 18.44
N VAL A 134 12.83 -2.42 18.30
CA VAL A 134 13.74 -3.56 18.41
C VAL A 134 14.84 -3.46 17.36
N LEU A 135 14.50 -3.30 16.08
CA LEU A 135 15.49 -3.15 15.00
C LEU A 135 16.45 -1.97 15.24
N CYS A 136 15.95 -0.84 15.75
CA CYS A 136 16.78 0.33 16.06
C CYS A 136 17.68 0.14 17.30
N ALA A 137 17.47 -0.89 18.10
CA ALA A 137 18.27 -1.22 19.28
C ALA A 137 19.29 -2.35 19.03
N MET A 138 19.26 -2.95 17.83
CA MET A 138 20.20 -3.99 17.42
C MET A 138 21.62 -3.45 17.23
N ARG A 139 22.58 -4.37 17.20
CA ARG A 139 24.00 -4.13 16.98
C ARG A 139 24.40 -4.60 15.59
N GLU A 140 25.45 -3.97 15.06
CA GLU A 140 26.05 -4.40 13.80
C GLU A 140 26.50 -5.88 13.89
N GLY A 141 26.24 -6.63 12.83
CA GLY A 141 26.48 -8.06 12.73
C GLY A 141 25.32 -8.96 13.18
N GLU A 142 24.31 -8.43 13.87
CA GLU A 142 23.13 -9.21 14.24
C GLU A 142 22.24 -9.55 13.02
N GLU A 143 21.56 -10.69 13.11
CA GLU A 143 20.74 -11.22 12.02
C GLU A 143 19.32 -10.64 12.03
N VAL A 144 18.85 -10.29 10.84
CA VAL A 144 17.53 -9.76 10.55
C VAL A 144 16.88 -10.64 9.50
N GLU A 145 15.67 -11.10 9.78
CA GLU A 145 14.86 -11.80 8.78
C GLU A 145 14.10 -10.78 7.94
N LEU A 146 14.22 -10.91 6.61
CA LEU A 146 13.58 -10.06 5.62
C LEU A 146 12.60 -10.89 4.78
N SER A 147 11.38 -10.42 4.61
CA SER A 147 10.45 -11.01 3.66
C SER A 147 10.93 -10.77 2.22
N PRO A 148 10.33 -11.46 1.22
CA PRO A 148 10.46 -11.05 -0.17
C PRO A 148 10.14 -9.56 -0.36
N VAL A 149 10.76 -8.96 -1.37
CA VAL A 149 10.49 -7.58 -1.78
C VAL A 149 9.07 -7.50 -2.34
N MET A 150 8.33 -6.47 -1.93
CA MET A 150 6.93 -6.26 -2.28
C MET A 150 6.72 -4.86 -2.87
N GLY A 151 5.53 -4.69 -3.46
CA GLY A 151 5.10 -3.45 -4.06
C GLY A 151 5.52 -3.33 -5.52
N ARG A 152 4.76 -2.54 -6.28
CA ARG A 152 5.05 -2.23 -7.68
C ARG A 152 6.10 -1.13 -7.83
N GLY A 153 6.47 -0.45 -6.75
CA GLY A 153 7.36 0.71 -6.79
C GLY A 153 6.80 1.88 -7.59
N PHE A 154 7.67 2.84 -7.88
CA PHE A 154 7.44 3.94 -8.80
C PHE A 154 7.89 3.51 -10.19
N ASN A 155 6.97 3.56 -11.15
CA ASN A 155 7.30 3.33 -12.55
C ASN A 155 7.97 4.59 -13.10
N ILE A 156 9.31 4.64 -13.09
CA ILE A 156 10.09 5.80 -13.54
C ILE A 156 9.68 6.24 -14.96
N PRO A 157 9.53 5.35 -15.96
CA PRO A 157 9.00 5.73 -17.28
C PRO A 157 7.65 6.47 -17.27
N GLU A 158 6.75 6.19 -16.31
CA GLU A 158 5.50 6.95 -16.16
C GLU A 158 5.70 8.32 -15.50
N ILE A 159 6.88 8.54 -14.91
CA ILE A 159 7.31 9.77 -14.23
C ILE A 159 8.39 10.50 -15.04
N GLU A 160 8.82 9.96 -16.18
CA GLU A 160 9.74 10.64 -17.09
C GLU A 160 9.07 11.88 -17.71
N PRO A 161 9.86 12.91 -18.09
CA PRO A 161 9.31 14.12 -18.69
C PRO A 161 8.45 13.80 -19.91
N THR A 162 7.16 14.13 -19.82
CA THR A 162 6.25 14.12 -20.97
C THR A 162 5.73 15.53 -21.22
N PRO A 163 5.37 15.87 -22.47
CA PRO A 163 4.68 17.13 -22.75
C PRO A 163 3.35 17.29 -21.98
N GLU A 164 2.74 16.18 -21.55
CA GLU A 164 1.45 16.12 -20.86
C GLU A 164 1.56 16.43 -19.37
N PHE A 165 2.70 16.14 -18.75
CA PHE A 165 2.94 16.42 -17.33
C PHE A 165 4.28 17.14 -17.16
N PRO A 166 4.45 18.40 -17.60
CA PRO A 166 5.69 19.15 -17.45
C PRO A 166 6.15 19.29 -15.99
N SER A 167 5.22 19.35 -15.03
CA SER A 167 5.55 19.55 -13.61
C SER A 167 5.37 18.30 -12.77
N VAL A 168 6.22 18.10 -11.76
CA VAL A 168 6.07 17.00 -10.78
C VAL A 168 6.21 17.53 -9.35
N PHE A 169 5.20 17.29 -8.53
CA PHE A 169 5.22 17.63 -7.10
C PHE A 169 5.29 16.39 -6.23
N ILE A 170 6.29 16.37 -5.36
CA ILE A 170 6.60 15.27 -4.47
C ILE A 170 6.28 15.70 -3.04
N PHE A 171 5.57 14.86 -2.31
CA PHE A 171 5.18 15.10 -0.92
C PHE A 171 5.71 13.98 -0.05
N ALA A 172 6.63 14.33 0.85
CA ALA A 172 7.21 13.39 1.81
C ALA A 172 6.97 13.87 3.24
N THR A 173 6.69 12.97 4.17
CA THR A 173 6.68 13.31 5.62
C THR A 173 7.42 12.27 6.46
N GLY A 174 8.29 12.73 7.37
CA GLY A 174 9.05 11.86 8.27
C GLY A 174 9.87 10.80 7.51
N THR A 175 9.70 9.52 7.87
CA THR A 175 10.35 8.39 7.18
C THR A 175 9.76 8.06 5.82
N GLY A 176 8.66 8.71 5.40
CA GLY A 176 8.17 8.67 4.02
C GLY A 176 9.14 9.24 3.00
N ILE A 177 10.22 9.91 3.45
CA ILE A 177 11.34 10.29 2.58
C ILE A 177 12.14 9.08 2.05
N SER A 178 12.05 7.89 2.68
CA SER A 178 12.78 6.69 2.23
C SER A 178 12.51 6.33 0.77
N PRO A 179 11.26 6.05 0.35
CA PRO A 179 10.98 5.72 -1.04
C PRO A 179 11.31 6.90 -1.97
N ILE A 180 11.13 8.15 -1.51
CA ILE A 180 11.46 9.34 -2.30
C ILE A 180 12.95 9.48 -2.54
N ARG A 181 13.80 9.18 -1.55
CA ARG A 181 15.25 9.11 -1.73
C ARG A 181 15.58 8.08 -2.82
N SER A 182 15.01 6.89 -2.73
CA SER A 182 15.22 5.83 -3.72
C SER A 182 14.80 6.29 -5.13
N LEU A 183 13.68 6.99 -5.27
CA LEU A 183 13.21 7.58 -6.54
C LEU A 183 14.20 8.62 -7.09
N ILE A 184 14.60 9.59 -6.27
CA ILE A 184 15.50 10.68 -6.68
C ILE A 184 16.86 10.11 -7.10
N GLU A 185 17.41 9.19 -6.31
CA GLU A 185 18.73 8.60 -6.56
C GLU A 185 18.71 7.52 -7.64
N SER A 186 17.54 7.01 -8.04
CA SER A 186 17.38 6.21 -9.25
C SER A 186 17.35 7.06 -10.52
N GLY A 187 17.06 8.36 -10.41
CA GLY A 187 16.93 9.30 -11.52
C GLY A 187 15.58 9.22 -12.22
N PHE A 188 14.97 10.39 -12.46
CA PHE A 188 13.73 10.52 -13.26
C PHE A 188 13.76 11.78 -14.15
N ASP A 189 14.96 12.23 -14.53
CA ASP A 189 15.17 13.41 -15.38
C ASP A 189 14.50 14.69 -14.86
N ALA A 190 14.62 14.95 -13.55
CA ALA A 190 14.02 16.11 -12.92
C ALA A 190 14.55 17.45 -13.46
N ASP A 191 15.81 17.51 -13.91
CA ASP A 191 16.45 18.66 -14.52
C ASP A 191 15.95 18.98 -15.95
N LYS A 192 15.31 18.02 -16.61
CA LYS A 192 14.66 18.22 -17.92
C LYS A 192 13.24 18.78 -17.79
N ARG A 193 12.74 18.99 -16.57
CA ARG A 193 11.40 19.50 -16.29
C ARG A 193 11.49 20.97 -15.89
N PRO A 194 10.51 21.81 -16.28
CA PRO A 194 10.47 23.21 -15.86
C PRO A 194 10.25 23.39 -14.35
N ASP A 195 9.57 22.44 -13.69
CA ASP A 195 9.24 22.56 -12.27
C ASP A 195 9.09 21.20 -11.57
N VAL A 196 10.04 20.90 -10.68
CA VAL A 196 9.99 19.74 -9.79
C VAL A 196 10.15 20.20 -8.36
N ARG A 197 9.18 19.89 -7.50
CA ARG A 197 9.16 20.37 -6.11
C ARG A 197 9.00 19.24 -5.13
N LEU A 198 9.88 19.16 -4.14
CA LEU A 198 9.74 18.26 -2.99
C LEU A 198 9.30 19.05 -1.76
N TYR A 199 8.04 18.88 -1.35
CA TYR A 199 7.55 19.33 -0.04
C TYR A 199 7.88 18.28 1.01
N TYR A 200 8.90 18.53 1.83
CA TYR A 200 9.36 17.59 2.84
C TYR A 200 8.98 18.04 4.25
N GLY A 201 8.01 17.36 4.84
CA GLY A 201 7.46 17.65 6.16
C GLY A 201 8.16 16.92 7.30
N ALA A 202 8.55 17.67 8.33
CA ALA A 202 9.00 17.13 9.60
C ALA A 202 8.39 17.90 10.80
N ARG A 203 8.65 17.42 12.02
CA ARG A 203 8.27 18.17 13.23
C ARG A 203 9.16 19.40 13.40
N ASN A 204 10.46 19.19 13.37
CA ASN A 204 11.51 20.18 13.52
C ASN A 204 12.73 19.74 12.68
N LEU A 205 13.78 20.56 12.62
CA LEU A 205 15.00 20.22 11.88
C LEU A 205 15.70 18.98 12.44
N GLN A 206 15.67 18.79 13.76
CA GLN A 206 16.33 17.65 14.40
C GLN A 206 15.71 16.31 13.98
N ARG A 207 14.45 16.31 13.51
CA ARG A 207 13.71 15.13 13.02
C ARG A 207 13.62 15.06 11.49
N MET A 208 14.32 15.92 10.77
CA MET A 208 14.37 15.93 9.31
C MET A 208 15.60 15.16 8.84
N ALA A 209 15.42 13.94 8.35
CA ALA A 209 16.52 13.11 7.87
C ALA A 209 17.03 13.61 6.51
N TYR A 210 18.25 13.21 6.13
CA TYR A 210 18.84 13.48 4.81
C TYR A 210 19.06 14.95 4.46
N GLN A 211 19.14 15.85 5.43
CA GLN A 211 19.49 17.27 5.19
C GLN A 211 20.84 17.42 4.47
N ASP A 212 21.78 16.51 4.73
CA ASP A 212 23.08 16.41 4.07
C ASP A 212 22.98 16.14 2.56
N ARG A 213 21.87 15.54 2.11
CA ARG A 213 21.63 15.20 0.69
C ARG A 213 20.96 16.32 -0.10
N PHE A 214 20.41 17.34 0.56
CA PHE A 214 19.59 18.36 -0.11
C PHE A 214 20.31 19.04 -1.28
N LYS A 215 21.57 19.43 -1.09
CA LYS A 215 22.37 20.06 -2.16
C LYS A 215 22.51 19.16 -3.39
N HIS A 216 22.66 17.85 -3.18
CA HIS A 216 22.78 16.90 -4.28
C HIS A 216 21.46 16.75 -5.05
N TRP A 217 20.35 16.59 -4.34
CA TRP A 217 19.02 16.52 -4.97
C TRP A 217 18.62 17.84 -5.63
N GLU A 218 19.01 18.98 -5.08
CA GLU A 218 18.81 20.29 -5.72
C GLU A 218 19.62 20.41 -7.02
N SER A 219 20.85 19.88 -7.04
CA SER A 219 21.66 19.86 -8.26
C SER A 219 21.10 18.95 -9.36
N SER A 220 20.18 18.03 -9.04
CA SER A 220 19.45 17.22 -10.02
C SER A 220 18.15 17.85 -10.50
N GLY A 221 17.91 19.14 -10.24
CA GLY A 221 16.74 19.89 -10.72
C GLY A 221 15.53 19.90 -9.78
N ILE A 222 15.66 19.39 -8.54
CA ILE A 222 14.55 19.34 -7.58
C ILE A 222 14.60 20.54 -6.66
N LYS A 223 13.55 21.36 -6.66
CA LYS A 223 13.39 22.40 -5.64
C LYS A 223 12.89 21.76 -4.34
N ILE A 224 13.66 21.85 -3.26
CA ILE A 224 13.25 21.32 -1.96
C ILE A 224 12.58 22.42 -1.14
N ILE A 225 11.40 22.12 -0.60
CA ILE A 225 10.63 22.97 0.30
C ILE A 225 10.51 22.25 1.65
N PRO A 226 11.43 22.47 2.59
CA PRO A 226 11.31 21.91 3.94
C PRO A 226 10.13 22.57 4.66
N VAL A 227 9.27 21.77 5.28
CA VAL A 227 8.08 22.23 6.01
C VAL A 227 8.11 21.71 7.44
N LEU A 228 8.11 22.61 8.42
CA LEU A 228 8.17 22.23 9.83
C LEU A 228 6.85 22.53 10.54
N SER A 229 6.28 21.52 11.19
CA SER A 229 5.03 21.65 11.96
C SER A 229 5.22 22.23 13.35
N ARG A 230 6.42 22.08 13.93
CA ARG A 230 6.84 22.59 15.24
C ARG A 230 8.28 23.12 15.17
N PRO A 231 8.56 24.12 14.32
CA PRO A 231 9.88 24.73 14.23
C PRO A 231 10.21 25.53 15.49
N ASP A 232 11.50 25.79 15.70
CA ASP A 232 11.95 26.85 16.59
C ASP A 232 11.74 28.25 15.98
N ASP A 233 12.05 29.29 16.75
CA ASP A 233 11.87 30.70 16.34
C ASP A 233 12.89 31.14 15.27
N SER A 234 14.00 30.43 15.13
CA SER A 234 15.03 30.71 14.12
C SER A 234 14.58 30.29 12.72
N TRP A 235 13.65 29.35 12.60
CA TRP A 235 13.18 28.83 11.33
C TRP A 235 12.50 29.90 10.45
N LYS A 236 13.07 30.11 9.25
CA LYS A 236 12.54 31.06 8.26
C LYS A 236 11.81 30.40 7.08
N GLY A 237 11.83 29.08 7.00
CA GLY A 237 11.16 28.33 5.93
C GLY A 237 9.67 28.10 6.20
N GLU A 238 9.07 27.17 5.46
CA GLU A 238 7.63 26.89 5.54
C GLU A 238 7.23 26.28 6.89
N ARG A 239 6.09 26.74 7.42
CA ARG A 239 5.54 26.31 8.71
C ARG A 239 4.23 25.52 8.55
N GLY A 240 3.95 24.61 9.47
CA GLY A 240 2.75 23.79 9.48
C GLY A 240 2.93 22.46 8.75
N TYR A 241 1.97 22.11 7.88
CA TYR A 241 1.96 20.84 7.14
C TYR A 241 2.18 21.05 5.64
N VAL A 242 2.68 20.03 4.94
CA VAL A 242 3.08 20.11 3.52
C VAL A 242 1.93 20.55 2.60
N GLN A 243 0.71 20.08 2.86
CA GLN A 243 -0.48 20.49 2.12
C GLN A 243 -0.83 21.97 2.30
N ALA A 244 -0.55 22.53 3.48
CA ALA A 244 -0.77 23.95 3.76
C ALA A 244 0.31 24.82 3.11
N ALA A 245 1.57 24.36 3.12
CA ALA A 245 2.66 25.01 2.40
C ALA A 245 2.38 25.05 0.89
N PHE A 246 1.94 23.91 0.34
CA PHE A 246 1.52 23.82 -1.06
C PHE A 246 0.36 24.77 -1.40
N ALA A 247 -0.69 24.79 -0.57
CA ALA A 247 -1.84 25.68 -0.78
C ALA A 247 -1.45 27.17 -0.75
N ARG A 248 -0.47 27.55 0.09
CA ARG A 248 0.04 28.93 0.16
C ARG A 248 0.90 29.32 -1.04
N ALA A 249 1.64 28.37 -1.63
CA ALA A 249 2.50 28.64 -2.76
C ALA A 249 1.73 29.17 -3.99
N LYS A 250 0.41 28.87 -4.09
CA LYS A 250 -0.52 29.39 -5.12
C LYS A 250 0.00 29.28 -6.57
N GLN A 251 0.87 28.32 -6.84
CA GLN A 251 1.56 28.16 -8.12
C GLN A 251 1.34 26.74 -8.64
N ILE A 252 0.11 26.44 -9.03
CA ILE A 252 -0.10 25.39 -10.02
C ILE A 252 -0.49 26.13 -11.29
N SER A 253 0.35 26.06 -12.31
CA SER A 253 0.06 26.65 -13.63
C SER A 253 -1.16 25.96 -14.24
N ASP A 254 -1.21 24.61 -14.13
CA ASP A 254 -2.37 23.78 -14.44
C ASP A 254 -2.31 22.44 -13.65
N PRO A 255 -3.30 22.14 -12.78
CA PRO A 255 -3.39 20.84 -12.10
C PRO A 255 -3.43 19.66 -13.06
N PHE A 256 -3.95 19.85 -14.27
CA PHE A 256 -4.06 18.79 -15.26
C PHE A 256 -2.74 18.39 -15.91
N GLU A 257 -1.73 19.25 -15.79
CA GLU A 257 -0.38 19.09 -16.35
C GLU A 257 0.68 18.80 -15.28
N THR A 258 0.24 18.36 -14.09
CA THR A 258 1.11 18.14 -12.94
C THR A 258 0.97 16.71 -12.42
N GLY A 259 2.09 15.98 -12.38
CA GLY A 259 2.17 14.69 -11.69
C GLY A 259 2.40 14.87 -10.19
N ALA A 260 1.84 13.98 -9.36
CA ALA A 260 2.08 13.96 -7.92
C ALA A 260 2.60 12.61 -7.42
N VAL A 261 3.63 12.66 -6.56
CA VAL A 261 4.16 11.50 -5.83
C VAL A 261 4.02 11.74 -4.33
N LEU A 262 3.38 10.84 -3.60
CA LEU A 262 3.10 11.00 -2.17
C LEU A 262 3.62 9.80 -1.38
N CYS A 263 4.39 10.08 -0.31
CA CYS A 263 4.88 9.08 0.63
C CYS A 263 4.94 9.64 2.05
N GLY A 264 4.18 9.07 2.99
CA GLY A 264 4.17 9.61 4.34
C GLY A 264 3.05 9.12 5.22
N HIS A 265 2.79 9.89 6.29
CA HIS A 265 1.69 9.62 7.21
C HIS A 265 0.35 9.71 6.49
N LYS A 266 -0.61 8.84 6.79
CA LYS A 266 -1.93 8.81 6.13
C LYS A 266 -2.67 10.15 6.12
N GLN A 267 -2.55 10.93 7.20
CA GLN A 267 -3.15 12.27 7.28
C GLN A 267 -2.56 13.27 6.27
N MET A 268 -1.37 12.99 5.73
CA MET A 268 -0.80 13.76 4.63
C MET A 268 -1.60 13.57 3.35
N THR A 269 -2.15 12.37 3.09
CA THR A 269 -2.86 12.06 1.83
C THR A 269 -4.29 12.60 1.79
N GLU A 270 -4.78 13.20 2.88
CA GLU A 270 -6.00 14.03 2.87
C GLU A 270 -5.82 15.37 2.13
N ILE A 271 -4.77 15.51 1.31
CA ILE A 271 -4.72 16.56 0.33
C ILE A 271 -5.96 16.39 -0.56
N ARG A 272 -6.85 17.40 -0.58
CA ARG A 272 -7.87 17.52 -1.63
C ARG A 272 -7.16 17.89 -2.93
N THR A 273 -6.37 16.96 -3.47
CA THR A 273 -5.73 17.12 -4.77
C THR A 273 -6.77 16.90 -5.84
N ASN A 274 -7.25 17.98 -6.45
CA ASN A 274 -7.87 17.92 -7.78
C ASN A 274 -6.83 17.62 -8.89
N LEU A 275 -5.77 16.83 -8.59
CA LEU A 275 -4.74 16.48 -9.56
C LEU A 275 -5.12 15.15 -10.25
N PRO A 276 -5.04 15.06 -11.58
CA PRO A 276 -5.50 13.89 -12.32
C PRO A 276 -4.57 12.68 -12.21
N PHE A 277 -3.30 12.87 -11.83
CA PHE A 277 -2.33 11.78 -11.68
C PHE A 277 -1.67 11.81 -10.30
N THR A 278 -1.93 10.77 -9.50
CA THR A 278 -1.44 10.62 -8.13
C THR A 278 -0.86 9.23 -7.96
N VAL A 279 0.44 9.12 -7.66
CA VAL A 279 1.07 7.88 -7.23
C VAL A 279 1.20 7.92 -5.71
N ASP A 280 0.37 7.11 -5.03
CA ASP A 280 0.40 6.94 -3.57
C ASP A 280 1.05 5.59 -3.23
N VAL A 281 2.13 5.63 -2.46
CA VAL A 281 2.71 4.45 -1.81
C VAL A 281 2.36 4.55 -0.32
N GLY A 282 1.09 4.29 -0.01
CA GLY A 282 0.48 4.53 1.29
C GLY A 282 0.66 3.42 2.33
N HIS A 283 1.38 3.78 3.40
CA HIS A 283 1.41 3.34 4.81
C HIS A 283 1.22 1.87 5.24
N LEU A 284 2.24 1.38 5.96
CA LEU A 284 2.21 0.21 6.83
C LEU A 284 2.42 0.60 8.29
N SER A 285 1.31 0.60 9.04
CA SER A 285 1.30 0.23 10.46
C SER A 285 -0.09 -0.30 10.80
N THR A 286 -0.15 -1.57 11.17
CA THR A 286 -1.11 -2.24 12.08
C THR A 286 -2.56 -1.72 12.11
N VAL A 287 -3.38 -2.36 11.27
CA VAL A 287 -4.78 -2.83 11.47
C VAL A 287 -5.99 -1.85 11.34
N HIS A 288 -7.01 -2.43 10.66
CA HIS A 288 -8.43 -2.11 10.48
C HIS A 288 -8.86 -1.12 9.38
N ARG A 289 -9.21 -1.72 8.23
CA ARG A 289 -10.06 -1.21 7.12
C ARG A 289 -9.62 0.12 6.49
N LEU A 290 -9.20 0.05 5.23
CA LEU A 290 -9.26 1.20 4.34
C LEU A 290 -9.99 0.84 3.05
N PHE A 291 -11.23 1.31 2.95
CA PHE A 291 -11.85 1.67 1.68
C PHE A 291 -11.37 3.07 1.34
N ALA A 292 -10.81 3.25 0.15
CA ALA A 292 -10.74 4.54 -0.51
C ALA A 292 -11.16 4.35 -1.96
N VAL A 293 -12.48 4.38 -2.19
CA VAL A 293 -13.09 4.72 -3.47
C VAL A 293 -13.90 5.96 -3.18
N HIS A 294 -13.43 7.12 -3.62
CA HIS A 294 -14.26 8.32 -3.64
C HIS A 294 -14.94 8.39 -5.01
N VAL A 295 -16.21 8.00 -5.05
CA VAL A 295 -17.12 8.29 -6.16
C VAL A 295 -17.53 9.76 -6.02
N GLY A 296 -16.86 10.64 -6.76
CA GLY A 296 -17.34 11.99 -7.04
C GLY A 296 -17.96 11.99 -8.43
N HIS A 297 -19.18 12.51 -8.55
CA HIS A 297 -19.90 12.62 -9.81
C HIS A 297 -19.13 13.55 -10.78
N LEU A 298 -18.50 13.00 -11.82
CA LEU A 298 -18.09 13.75 -13.00
C LEU A 298 -18.94 13.30 -14.19
N SER A 299 -19.75 14.22 -14.69
CA SER A 299 -20.32 14.11 -16.02
C SER A 299 -19.17 14.13 -17.04
N THR A 300 -19.22 13.15 -17.96
CA THR A 300 -18.33 12.95 -19.12
C THR A 300 -17.17 11.97 -18.87
N VAL A 301 -17.43 10.71 -19.24
CA VAL A 301 -16.49 9.58 -19.21
C VAL A 301 -15.88 9.40 -20.60
N HIS A 302 -14.55 9.26 -20.66
CA HIS A 302 -13.92 8.36 -21.65
C HIS A 302 -12.87 7.49 -20.94
N ARG A 303 -13.25 6.22 -20.74
CA ARG A 303 -12.44 5.03 -20.37
C ARG A 303 -11.74 5.02 -19.01
N LEU A 304 -12.38 4.34 -18.06
CA LEU A 304 -11.78 3.83 -16.83
C LEU A 304 -11.36 2.36 -17.05
N PHE A 305 -10.07 2.04 -16.89
CA PHE A 305 -9.62 0.65 -16.68
C PHE A 305 -9.46 0.41 -15.19
N ALA A 306 -10.38 -0.37 -14.60
CA ALA A 306 -10.26 -0.84 -13.23
C ALA A 306 -9.54 -2.19 -13.22
N VAL A 307 -8.43 -2.31 -12.47
CA VAL A 307 -7.85 -3.60 -12.07
C VAL A 307 -8.17 -3.81 -10.60
N HIS A 308 -9.07 -4.75 -10.33
CA HIS A 308 -9.45 -5.15 -8.99
C HIS A 308 -8.77 -6.48 -8.67
N VAL A 309 -7.89 -6.51 -7.65
CA VAL A 309 -7.45 -7.77 -7.03
C VAL A 309 -7.47 -7.59 -5.52
N GLY A 310 -8.46 -8.21 -4.89
CA GLY A 310 -8.56 -8.36 -3.44
C GLY A 310 -9.43 -9.58 -3.15
N HIS A 311 -8.79 -10.64 -2.64
CA HIS A 311 -9.44 -11.86 -2.20
C HIS A 311 -10.26 -11.57 -0.93
N LEU A 312 -11.59 -11.67 -1.02
CA LEU A 312 -12.53 -11.50 0.09
C LEU A 312 -12.75 -12.87 0.75
N SER A 313 -12.16 -13.09 1.92
CA SER A 313 -12.64 -14.13 2.83
C SER A 313 -13.94 -13.65 3.48
N THR A 314 -15.02 -14.42 3.25
CA THR A 314 -16.39 -14.30 3.79
C THR A 314 -17.41 -13.73 2.79
N VAL A 315 -18.14 -14.66 2.17
CA VAL A 315 -19.25 -14.44 1.23
C VAL A 315 -20.50 -13.92 1.94
N TYR A 316 -21.07 -12.82 1.45
CA TYR A 316 -22.52 -12.66 1.37
C TYR A 316 -22.89 -12.44 -0.10
N ARG A 317 -23.84 -13.25 -0.59
CA ARG A 317 -24.42 -13.15 -1.94
C ARG A 317 -24.84 -11.70 -2.24
N LEU A 318 -24.56 -11.21 -3.45
CA LEU A 318 -25.44 -10.24 -4.08
C LEU A 318 -25.58 -10.53 -5.57
N PHE A 319 -26.84 -10.66 -6.00
CA PHE A 319 -27.25 -10.88 -7.39
C PHE A 319 -27.17 -9.56 -8.17
N THR A 320 -26.63 -9.60 -9.38
CA THR A 320 -26.79 -8.50 -10.34
C THR A 320 -28.03 -8.78 -11.19
N VAL A 321 -29.09 -7.97 -11.02
CA VAL A 321 -30.20 -7.92 -11.98
C VAL A 321 -29.88 -6.86 -13.02
N HIS A 322 -29.83 -7.27 -14.29
CA HIS A 322 -29.63 -6.39 -15.42
C HIS A 322 -31.00 -6.07 -16.03
N ASN A 323 -31.38 -4.80 -16.07
CA ASN A 323 -32.41 -4.31 -16.97
C ASN A 323 -31.90 -3.04 -17.64
N GLY A 324 -31.44 -3.20 -18.87
CA GLY A 324 -31.10 -2.08 -19.74
C GLY A 324 -32.35 -1.43 -20.31
N HIS A 325 -32.30 -0.12 -20.51
CA HIS A 325 -33.10 0.53 -21.53
C HIS A 325 -32.23 1.52 -22.30
N LEU A 326 -32.14 1.27 -23.60
CA LEU A 326 -31.58 2.13 -24.63
C LEU A 326 -32.42 3.40 -24.74
N TYR A 327 -31.79 4.57 -24.70
CA TYR A 327 -32.40 5.81 -25.16
C TYR A 327 -31.73 6.23 -26.47
N ARG A 328 -32.53 6.25 -27.56
CA ARG A 328 -32.17 6.85 -28.85
C ARG A 328 -32.63 8.32 -28.85
N PRO A 329 -31.89 9.26 -29.45
CA PRO A 329 -32.30 10.65 -29.52
C PRO A 329 -33.17 10.92 -30.77
N ALA A 330 -34.20 11.76 -30.62
CA ALA A 330 -34.63 12.77 -31.59
C ALA A 330 -35.87 13.52 -31.05
N CYS A 331 -35.80 14.87 -31.09
CA CYS A 331 -36.83 15.89 -30.89
C CYS A 331 -37.80 15.78 -29.70
#